data_AF-A0A9X3YN27-F1
#
_entry.id   AF-A0A9X3YN27-F1
#
_cell.length_a   1.000
_cell.length_b   1.000
_cell.length_c   1.000
_cell.angle_alpha   90.00
_cell.angle_beta   90.00
_cell.angle_gamma   90.00
#
_symmetry.space_group_name_H-M   'P 1'
#
loop_
_entity.id
_entity.type
_entity.pdbx_description
1 polymer ?
#
loop_
_entity_poly.entity_id
_entity_poly.type
_entity_poly.pdbx_seq_one_letter_code
_entity_poly.pdbx_strand_id
1 'polypeptide(L)'
;MKRILFALFAVLFSLSAFAARDIKDGNAYVKPSGEDKFLFDGNPLGKNMLMSSLQELKDAGKVTGVVLRNADKANGEQRRLLKVIADYLKINAFVEDGKELKPLGE
;
A
#
# COMPACT_ATOMS: atom_id res chain seq x y z
N MET A 1 -16.89 32.31 -37.08
CA MET A 1 -17.07 32.02 -35.64
C MET A 1 -17.42 30.53 -35.41
N LYS A 2 -16.53 29.58 -35.78
CA LYS A 2 -16.77 28.13 -35.62
C LYS A 2 -15.49 27.35 -35.28
N ARG A 3 -14.50 27.98 -34.65
CA ARG A 3 -13.20 27.35 -34.33
C ARG A 3 -12.82 27.36 -32.85
N ILE A 4 -13.64 27.95 -31.99
CA ILE A 4 -13.33 28.10 -30.55
C ILE A 4 -13.94 26.96 -29.72
N LEU A 5 -14.93 26.22 -30.25
CA LEU A 5 -15.63 25.19 -29.49
C LEU A 5 -14.91 23.81 -29.43
N PHE A 6 -13.86 23.62 -30.23
CA PHE A 6 -13.11 22.35 -30.25
C PHE A 6 -11.94 22.29 -29.24
N ALA A 7 -11.60 23.40 -28.59
CA ALA A 7 -10.49 23.45 -27.65
C ALA A 7 -10.86 23.06 -26.20
N LEU A 8 -12.15 22.95 -25.87
CA LEU A 8 -12.58 22.63 -24.50
C LEU A 8 -12.75 21.14 -24.19
N PHE A 9 -12.70 20.26 -25.19
CA PHE A 9 -12.95 18.82 -24.97
C PHE A 9 -11.68 17.98 -24.70
N ALA A 10 -10.49 18.58 -24.79
CA ALA A 10 -9.22 17.85 -24.70
C ALA A 10 -8.58 17.81 -23.29
N VAL A 11 -9.18 18.45 -22.28
CA VAL A 11 -8.55 18.63 -20.95
C VAL A 11 -9.06 17.63 -19.89
N LEU A 12 -10.01 16.74 -20.22
CA LEU A 12 -10.60 15.83 -19.22
C LEU A 12 -9.98 14.43 -19.15
N PHE A 13 -8.87 14.16 -19.85
CA PHE A 13 -8.31 12.80 -19.93
C PHE A 13 -7.01 12.53 -19.16
N SER A 14 -6.55 13.46 -18.35
CA SER A 14 -5.36 13.25 -17.52
C SER A 14 -5.73 13.43 -16.06
N LEU A 15 -6.10 12.35 -15.37
CA LEU A 15 -5.89 12.15 -13.91
C LEU A 15 -6.48 10.84 -13.34
N SER A 16 -6.81 9.82 -14.14
CA SER A 16 -7.16 8.49 -13.61
C SER A 16 -5.93 7.59 -13.40
N ALA A 17 -4.93 8.09 -12.66
CA ALA A 17 -3.73 7.32 -12.25
C ALA A 17 -3.67 7.07 -10.74
N PHE A 18 -4.81 7.17 -10.05
CA PHE A 18 -4.96 6.90 -8.63
C PHE A 18 -5.91 5.70 -8.44
N ALA A 19 -5.61 4.85 -7.45
CA ALA A 19 -6.46 3.78 -6.90
C ALA A 19 -6.28 2.30 -7.35
N ALA A 20 -5.08 1.89 -7.80
CA ALA A 20 -4.73 0.45 -7.83
C ALA A 20 -3.24 0.17 -7.61
N ARG A 21 -2.51 1.08 -6.94
CA ARG A 21 -1.04 1.10 -6.98
C ARG A 21 -0.38 0.29 -5.87
N ASP A 22 -1.12 -0.01 -4.81
CA ASP A 22 -0.57 -0.62 -3.60
C ASP A 22 -0.90 -2.10 -3.48
N ILE A 23 -1.47 -2.73 -4.51
CA ILE A 23 -1.57 -4.20 -4.60
C ILE A 23 -0.88 -4.63 -5.88
N LYS A 24 0.14 -5.48 -5.76
CA LYS A 24 0.91 -5.98 -6.90
C LYS A 24 1.47 -7.36 -6.59
N ASP A 25 1.48 -8.25 -7.57
CA ASP A 25 2.09 -9.58 -7.44
C ASP A 25 1.60 -10.37 -6.21
N GLY A 26 0.32 -10.20 -5.84
CA GLY A 26 -0.27 -10.83 -4.65
C GLY A 26 0.11 -10.19 -3.32
N ASN A 27 0.75 -9.03 -3.31
CA ASN A 27 1.19 -8.34 -2.10
C ASN A 27 0.56 -6.96 -1.95
N ALA A 28 0.20 -6.60 -0.72
CA ALA A 28 -0.16 -5.24 -0.34
C ALA A 28 1.10 -4.43 0.00
N TYR A 29 1.31 -3.29 -0.64
CA TYR A 29 2.47 -2.44 -0.48
C TYR A 29 2.15 -1.22 0.39
N VAL A 30 2.68 -1.23 1.60
CA VAL A 30 2.51 -0.13 2.57
C VAL A 30 3.78 0.70 2.67
N LYS A 31 3.65 1.94 3.16
CA LYS A 31 4.79 2.80 3.51
C LYS A 31 4.61 3.31 4.94
N PRO A 32 5.68 3.50 5.73
CA PRO A 32 5.55 4.17 7.02
C PRO A 32 5.08 5.62 6.81
N SER A 33 4.18 6.10 7.67
CA SER A 33 3.61 7.45 7.58
C SER A 33 3.32 8.03 8.95
N GLY A 34 4.26 8.77 9.53
CA GLY A 34 4.11 9.32 10.89
C GLY A 34 4.15 8.22 11.96
N GLU A 35 3.75 8.55 13.18
CA GLU A 35 3.76 7.63 14.32
C GLU A 35 2.63 6.60 14.20
N ASP A 36 2.98 5.31 14.26
CA ASP A 36 2.08 4.13 14.24
C ASP A 36 1.08 4.01 13.09
N LYS A 37 1.34 4.71 11.98
CA LYS A 37 0.50 4.68 10.78
C LYS A 37 1.28 4.25 9.54
N PHE A 38 0.53 3.75 8.57
CA PHE A 38 1.02 3.29 7.29
C PHE A 38 0.21 3.94 6.17
N LEU A 39 0.89 4.45 5.15
CA LEU A 39 0.23 4.86 3.92
C LEU A 39 -0.14 3.60 3.12
N PHE A 40 -1.43 3.43 2.87
CA PHE A 40 -1.98 2.36 2.04
C PHE A 40 -3.11 2.92 1.18
N ASP A 41 -3.03 2.70 -0.13
CA ASP A 41 -3.93 3.28 -1.14
C ASP A 41 -4.08 4.80 -1.01
N GLY A 42 -2.96 5.48 -0.74
CA GLY A 42 -2.92 6.94 -0.54
C GLY A 42 -3.46 7.44 0.80
N ASN A 43 -3.97 6.56 1.67
CA ASN A 43 -4.56 6.93 2.96
C ASN A 43 -3.65 6.52 4.13
N PRO A 44 -3.41 7.39 5.12
CA PRO A 44 -2.71 7.02 6.34
C PRO A 44 -3.62 6.18 7.24
N LEU A 45 -3.34 4.89 7.35
CA LEU A 45 -4.06 3.92 8.18
C LEU A 45 -3.31 3.65 9.47
N GLY A 46 -4.01 3.74 10.60
CA GLY A 46 -3.50 3.19 11.87
C GLY A 46 -3.60 1.66 11.90
N LYS A 47 -3.00 1.04 12.92
CA LYS A 47 -2.95 -0.42 13.15
C LYS A 47 -4.24 -1.16 12.78
N ASN A 48 -5.36 -0.79 13.42
CA ASN A 48 -6.61 -1.54 13.29
C ASN A 48 -7.20 -1.43 11.89
N MET A 49 -7.16 -0.22 11.31
CA MET A 49 -7.65 0.02 9.95
C MET A 49 -6.82 -0.76 8.92
N LEU A 50 -5.49 -0.74 9.06
CA LEU A 50 -4.63 -1.52 8.17
C LEU A 50 -4.91 -3.02 8.29
N MET A 51 -5.05 -3.53 9.51
CA MET A 51 -5.36 -4.94 9.76
C MET A 51 -6.69 -5.34 9.10
N SER A 52 -7.75 -4.55 9.28
CA SER A 52 -9.04 -4.80 8.65
C SER A 52 -8.95 -4.78 7.12
N SER A 53 -8.27 -3.79 6.53
CA SER A 53 -8.07 -3.73 5.08
C SER A 53 -7.29 -4.93 4.53
N LEU A 54 -6.22 -5.34 5.21
CA LEU A 54 -5.44 -6.52 4.81
C LEU A 54 -6.24 -7.82 4.98
N GLN A 55 -7.08 -7.92 6.01
CA GLN A 55 -7.96 -9.06 6.21
C GLN A 55 -8.98 -9.20 5.08
N GLU A 56 -9.67 -8.11 4.72
CA GLU A 56 -10.63 -8.10 3.60
C GLU A 56 -9.96 -8.53 2.29
N LEU A 57 -8.76 -8.01 2.02
CA LEU A 57 -8.00 -8.37 0.83
C LEU A 57 -7.55 -9.83 0.83
N LYS A 58 -7.12 -10.36 1.99
CA LYS A 58 -6.75 -11.76 2.14
C LYS A 58 -7.97 -12.66 1.89
N ASP A 59 -9.09 -12.35 2.55
CA ASP A 59 -10.29 -13.17 2.50
C ASP A 59 -10.94 -13.12 1.10
N ALA A 60 -10.76 -12.01 0.36
CA ALA A 60 -11.09 -11.90 -1.05
C ALA A 60 -10.07 -12.58 -2.01
N GLY A 61 -9.03 -13.23 -1.48
CA GLY A 61 -7.98 -13.90 -2.26
C GLY A 61 -7.09 -12.95 -3.07
N LYS A 62 -7.03 -11.66 -2.70
CA LYS A 62 -6.28 -10.63 -3.42
C LYS A 62 -4.84 -10.50 -2.96
N VAL A 63 -4.56 -10.85 -1.70
CA VAL A 63 -3.20 -10.76 -1.14
C VAL A 63 -2.84 -12.02 -0.36
N THR A 64 -1.57 -12.39 -0.45
CA THR A 64 -0.91 -13.45 0.34
C THR A 64 0.27 -12.91 1.14
N GLY A 65 0.57 -11.61 0.99
CA GLY A 65 1.62 -10.93 1.73
C GLY A 65 1.44 -9.42 1.83
N VAL A 66 2.24 -8.83 2.70
CA VAL A 66 2.37 -7.38 2.88
C VAL A 66 3.84 -6.99 2.77
N VAL A 67 4.11 -5.91 2.03
CA VAL A 67 5.45 -5.39 1.74
C VAL A 67 5.56 -4.00 2.34
N LEU A 68 6.55 -3.81 3.22
CA LEU A 68 6.96 -2.51 3.73
C LEU A 68 7.94 -1.86 2.77
N ARG A 69 7.47 -0.83 2.05
CA ARG A 69 8.33 0.04 1.25
C ARG A 69 8.97 1.11 2.11
N ASN A 70 10.12 1.61 1.70
CA ASN A 70 10.91 2.59 2.44
C ASN A 70 11.13 2.13 3.91
N ALA A 71 11.54 0.89 4.09
CA ALA A 71 11.72 0.30 5.42
C ALA A 71 12.78 1.07 6.24
N ASP A 72 13.71 1.76 5.59
CA ASP A 72 14.67 2.70 6.18
C ASP A 72 14.00 3.85 6.95
N LYS A 73 12.77 4.22 6.58
CA LYS A 73 11.97 5.26 7.24
C LYS A 73 11.01 4.73 8.30
N ALA A 74 10.92 3.41 8.45
CA ALA A 74 10.05 2.79 9.44
C ALA A 74 10.79 2.65 10.77
N ASN A 75 10.16 3.10 11.85
CA ASN A 75 10.68 2.87 13.19
C ASN A 75 10.52 1.38 13.60
N GLY A 76 11.17 0.97 14.69
CA GLY A 76 11.12 -0.41 15.16
C GLY A 76 9.69 -0.87 15.51
N GLU A 77 8.87 0.05 16.02
CA GLU A 77 7.47 -0.24 16.36
C GLU A 77 6.61 -0.53 15.12
N GLN A 78 6.76 0.23 14.04
CA GLN A 78 6.07 -0.02 12.78
C GLN A 78 6.46 -1.36 12.16
N ARG A 79 7.76 -1.70 12.18
CA ARG A 79 8.23 -3.01 11.70
C ARG A 79 7.60 -4.15 12.51
N ARG A 80 7.66 -4.05 13.84
CA ARG A 80 7.04 -5.02 14.75
C ARG A 80 5.53 -5.12 14.55
N LEU A 81 4.85 -4.00 14.43
CA LEU A 81 3.41 -3.93 14.26
C LEU A 81 2.97 -4.57 12.94
N LEU A 82 3.66 -4.29 11.85
CA LEU A 82 3.38 -4.90 10.56
C LEU A 82 3.61 -6.41 10.59
N LYS A 83 4.68 -6.86 11.26
CA LYS A 83 4.96 -8.28 11.49
C LYS A 83 3.85 -8.96 12.28
N VAL A 84 3.40 -8.36 13.38
CA VAL A 84 2.30 -8.87 14.21
C VAL A 84 0.99 -8.97 13.40
N ILE A 85 0.68 -7.96 12.57
CA ILE A 85 -0.49 -8.01 11.70
C ILE A 85 -0.36 -9.17 10.70
N ALA A 86 0.79 -9.30 10.04
CA ALA A 86 1.01 -10.34 9.06
C ALA A 86 0.90 -11.75 9.67
N ASP A 87 1.49 -11.96 10.85
CA ASP A 87 1.43 -13.21 11.59
C ASP A 87 0.00 -13.56 12.00
N TYR A 88 -0.75 -12.56 12.51
CA TYR A 88 -2.16 -12.73 12.87
C TYR A 88 -3.02 -13.14 11.66
N LEU A 89 -2.80 -12.48 10.52
CA LEU A 89 -3.51 -12.76 9.28
C LEU A 89 -2.99 -14.01 8.56
N LYS A 90 -1.87 -14.60 9.01
CA LYS A 90 -1.18 -15.71 8.36
C LYS A 90 -0.81 -15.41 6.90
N ILE A 91 -0.31 -14.19 6.67
CA ILE A 91 0.24 -13.75 5.37
C ILE A 91 1.74 -13.50 5.51
N ASN A 92 2.44 -13.49 4.38
CA ASN A 92 3.87 -13.19 4.39
C ASN A 92 4.14 -11.71 4.70
N ALA A 93 5.24 -11.42 5.37
CA ALA A 93 5.70 -10.05 5.61
C ALA A 93 7.06 -9.84 4.95
N PHE A 94 7.19 -8.78 4.17
CA PHE A 94 8.41 -8.44 3.45
C PHE A 94 8.82 -6.99 3.66
N VAL A 95 10.10 -6.72 3.44
CA VAL A 95 10.65 -5.38 3.19
C VAL A 95 11.10 -5.30 1.74
N GLU A 96 10.86 -4.15 1.11
CA GLU A 96 11.43 -3.84 -0.20
C GLU A 96 12.86 -3.29 -0.01
N ASP A 97 13.85 -4.01 -0.54
CA ASP A 97 15.25 -3.59 -0.59
C ASP A 97 15.68 -3.43 -2.05
N GLY A 98 15.62 -2.20 -2.55
CA GLY A 98 15.85 -1.91 -3.97
C GLY A 98 14.78 -2.54 -4.86
N LYS A 99 15.12 -3.66 -5.52
CA LYS A 99 14.20 -4.44 -6.37
C LYS A 99 13.87 -5.81 -5.79
N GLU A 100 14.44 -6.16 -4.64
CA GLU A 100 14.26 -7.46 -4.00
C GLU A 100 13.30 -7.36 -2.82
N LEU A 101 12.54 -8.43 -2.60
CA LEU A 101 11.73 -8.61 -1.40
C LEU A 101 12.50 -9.49 -0.43
N LYS A 102 12.80 -8.96 0.75
CA LYS A 102 13.40 -9.72 1.84
C LYS A 102 12.34 -9.96 2.93
N PRO A 103 12.37 -11.09 3.65
CA PRO A 103 11.48 -11.28 4.78
C PRO A 103 11.60 -10.13 5.77
N LEU A 104 10.46 -9.63 6.27
CA LEU A 104 10.46 -8.69 7.38
C LEU A 104 10.91 -9.46 8.63
N GLY A 105 12.14 -9.18 9.05
CA GLY A 105 12.73 -9.73 10.28
C GLY A 105 12.00 -9.26 11.54
N GLU A 106 12.38 -9.84 12.67
CA GLU A 106 11.91 -9.43 14.01
C GLU A 106 12.31 -7.98 14.35
#